data_AF-A0A937B3M6-F1
#
_entry.id   AF-A0A937B3M6-F1
#
_cell.length_a   1.000
_cell.length_b   1.000
_cell.length_c   1.000
_cell.angle_alpha   90.00
_cell.angle_beta   90.00
_cell.angle_gamma   90.00
#
_symmetry.space_group_name_H-M   'P 1'
#
loop_
_entity.id
_entity.type
_entity.pdbx_description
1 polymer ?
#
loop_
_entity_poly.entity_id
_entity_poly.type
_entity_poly.pdbx_seq_one_letter_code
_entity_poly.pdbx_strand_id
1 'polypeptide(L)' 'MFDHVSIGVADIVRTRRFYDAALKPLGYTRLG' A
#
# COMPACT_ATOMS: atom_id res chain seq x y z
N MET A 1 -16.27 12.67 -1.30
CA MET A 1 -15.12 12.28 -0.45
C MET A 1 -14.77 10.86 -0.86
N PHE A 2 -13.50 10.56 -1.16
CA PHE A 2 -13.09 9.24 -1.63
C PHE A 2 -12.71 8.36 -0.46
N ASP A 3 -13.34 7.20 -0.34
CA ASP A 3 -13.03 6.16 0.64
C ASP A 3 -12.03 5.13 0.08
N HIS A 4 -12.03 4.91 -1.24
CA HIS A 4 -11.14 3.95 -1.90
C HIS A 4 -10.71 4.45 -3.28
N VAL A 5 -9.47 4.11 -3.65
CA VAL A 5 -8.92 4.32 -4.99
C VAL A 5 -8.11 3.09 -5.39
N SER A 6 -8.16 2.75 -6.68
CA SER A 6 -7.35 1.70 -7.28
C SER A 6 -6.34 2.32 -8.25
N ILE A 7 -5.07 1.97 -8.09
CA ILE A 7 -3.96 2.51 -8.89
C ILE A 7 -3.17 1.32 -9.46
N GLY A 8 -3.03 1.27 -10.78
CA GLY A 8 -2.23 0.25 -11.46
C GLY A 8 -0.73 0.49 -11.27
N VAL A 9 0.02 -0.58 -11.01
CA VAL A 9 1.48 -0.55 -10.83
C VAL A 9 2.16 -1.58 -11.70
N ALA A 10 3.43 -1.31 -12.06
CA ALA A 10 4.21 -2.21 -12.90
C ALA A 10 4.57 -3.54 -12.22
N ASP A 11 4.72 -3.56 -10.88
CA ASP A 11 5.06 -4.76 -10.11
C ASP A 11 4.39 -4.75 -8.73
N ILE A 12 3.51 -5.72 -8.49
CA ILE A 12 2.72 -5.81 -7.25
C ILE A 12 3.57 -6.24 -6.06
N VAL A 13 4.55 -7.14 -6.26
CA VAL A 13 5.37 -7.68 -5.16
C VAL A 13 6.29 -6.59 -4.61
N ARG A 14 6.94 -5.84 -5.51
CA ARG A 14 7.76 -4.69 -5.13
C ARG A 14 6.92 -3.62 -4.43
N THR A 15 5.75 -3.33 -4.98
CA THR A 15 4.85 -2.29 -4.45
C THR A 15 4.33 -2.63 -3.07
N ARG A 16 3.98 -3.90 -2.82
CA ARG A 16 3.58 -4.38 -1.49
C ARG A 16 4.64 -4.08 -0.43
N ARG A 17 5.89 -4.47 -0.69
CA ARG A 17 7.01 -4.25 0.23
C ARG A 17 7.25 -2.76 0.50
N PHE A 18 7.14 -1.94 -0.54
CA PHE A 18 7.26 -0.49 -0.41
C PHE A 18 6.19 0.08 0.53
N TYR A 19 4.92 -0.25 0.31
CA TYR A 19 3.84 0.25 1.16
C TYR A 19 3.90 -0.31 2.58
N ASP A 20 4.25 -1.57 2.77
CA ASP A 20 4.46 -2.12 4.12
C ASP A 20 5.54 -1.33 4.87
N ALA A 21 6.67 -1.01 4.22
CA ALA A 21 7.74 -0.23 4.83
C ALA A 21 7.35 1.24 5.07
N ALA A 22 6.64 1.86 4.14
CA ALA A 22 6.23 3.26 4.23
C ALA A 22 5.13 3.50 5.26
N LEU A 23 4.20 2.55 5.41
CA LEU A 23 3.03 2.67 6.28
C LEU A 23 3.27 2.15 7.70
N LYS A 24 4.23 1.25 7.90
CA LYS A 24 4.57 0.69 9.22
C LYS A 24 4.89 1.76 10.29
N PRO A 25 5.66 2.83 10.02
CA PRO A 25 5.91 3.89 11.00
C PRO A 25 4.65 4.66 11.42
N LEU A 26 3.62 4.63 10.57
CA LEU A 26 2.33 5.25 10.83
C LEU A 26 1.37 4.30 11.58
N GLY A 27 1.81 3.07 11.90
CA GLY A 27 1.00 2.05 12.55
C GLY A 27 0.02 1.33 11.63
N TYR A 28 0.10 1.56 10.31
CA TYR A 28 -0.80 0.95 9.35
C TYR A 28 -0.21 -0.34 8.76
N THR A 29 -1.09 -1.29 8.49
CA THR A 29 -0.76 -2.55 7.80
C THR A 29 -1.61 -2.67 6.54
N ARG A 30 -1.05 -3.32 5.51
CA ARG A 30 -1.81 -3.60 4.29
C ARG A 30 -3.00 -4.51 4.63
N LEU A 31 -4.18 -4.17 4.13
CA LEU A 31 -5.36 -5.03 4.19
C LEU A 31 -5.08 -6.31 3.38
N GLY A 32 -5.22 -7.46 4.06
CA GLY A 32 -4.86 -8.81 3.61
C GLY A 32 -5.42 -9.16 2.24
#